data_AF-A0A349S8X5-F1
#
_entry.id   AF-A0A349S8X5-F1
#
_cell.length_a   1.000
_cell.length_b   1.000
_cell.length_c   1.000
_cell.angle_alpha   90.00
_cell.angle_beta   90.00
_cell.angle_gamma   90.00
#
_symmetry.space_group_name_H-M   'P 1'
#
loop_
_entity.id
_entity.type
_entity.pdbx_description
1 polymer ?
#
loop_
_entity_poly.entity_id
_entity_poly.type
_entity_poly.pdbx_seq_one_letter_code
_entity_poly.pdbx_strand_id
1 'polypeptide(L)' 'NIVMIENGGFIELQGTGEDGDFSHAQLLDMIGLADKGIRELFELQTAALRG' A
#
# COMPACT_ATOMS: atom_id res chain seq x y z
N ASN A 1 -4.10 6.44 2.63
CA ASN A 1 -3.35 6.36 1.36
C ASN A 1 -1.96 5.82 1.65
N ILE A 2 -1.46 4.91 0.82
CA ILE A 2 -0.10 4.34 0.93
C ILE A 2 0.52 4.39 -0.46
N VAL A 3 1.71 4.99 -0.57
CA VAL A 3 2.51 5.04 -1.79
C VAL A 3 3.85 4.37 -1.51
N MET A 4 4.18 3.35 -2.31
CA MET A 4 5.42 2.59 -2.17
C MET A 4 6.15 2.46 -3.51
N ILE A 5 7.47 2.32 -3.43
CA ILE A 5 8.32 1.92 -4.55
C ILE A 5 8.49 0.40 -4.58
N GLU A 6 8.89 -0.14 -5.73
CA GLU A 6 8.93 -1.58 -6.02
C GLU A 6 9.73 -2.40 -4.99
N ASN A 7 10.80 -1.84 -4.43
CA ASN A 7 11.64 -2.52 -3.45
C ASN A 7 11.04 -2.53 -2.02
N GLY A 8 9.81 -2.05 -1.85
CA GLY A 8 9.11 -2.01 -0.56
C GLY A 8 9.34 -0.73 0.26
N GLY A 9 10.07 0.27 -0.28
CA GLY A 9 10.23 1.57 0.38
C GLY A 9 8.93 2.37 0.38
N PHE A 10 8.59 2.99 1.52
CA PHE A 10 7.46 3.92 1.61
C PHE A 10 7.86 5.32 1.15
N ILE A 11 7.06 5.92 0.26
CA ILE A 11 7.12 7.34 -0.10
C ILE A 11 6.14 8.13 0.77
N GLU A 12 4.93 7.60 0.94
CA GLU A 12 3.87 8.26 1.68
C GLU A 12 3.04 7.24 2.46
N LEU A 13 2.72 7.59 3.70
CA LEU A 13 1.74 6.89 4.51
C LEU A 13 0.83 7.93 5.17
N GLN A 14 -0.44 7.91 4.81
CA GLN A 14 -1.47 8.76 5.38
C GLN A 14 -2.65 7.90 5.84
N GLY A 15 -2.86 7.82 7.14
CA GLY A 15 -4.06 7.25 7.72
C GLY A 15 -5.01 8.36 8.18
N THR A 16 -6.29 8.25 7.84
CA THR A 16 -7.34 9.13 8.37
C THR A 16 -8.38 8.26 9.04
N GLY A 17 -8.58 8.43 10.35
CA GLY A 17 -9.66 7.79 11.08
C GLY A 17 -10.93 8.62 10.96
N GLU A 18 -11.68 8.43 9.88
CA GLU A 18 -12.88 9.25 9.61
C GLU A 18 -13.98 9.03 10.66
N ASP A 19 -14.12 7.80 11.17
CA ASP A 19 -15.05 7.41 12.23
C ASP A 19 -14.34 7.14 13.59
N GLY A 20 -13.23 7.84 13.86
CA GLY A 20 -12.52 7.75 15.14
C GLY A 20 -11.02 7.51 14.99
N ASP A 21 -10.49 6.54 15.73
CA ASP A 21 -9.08 6.14 15.68
C ASP A 21 -8.92 4.71 15.17
N PHE A 22 -7.69 4.35 14.82
CA PHE A 22 -7.29 2.98 14.57
C PHE A 22 -6.19 2.62 15.55
N SER A 23 -6.28 1.40 16.09
CA SER A 23 -5.20 0.83 16.89
C SER A 23 -3.95 0.61 16.02
N HIS A 24 -2.80 0.48 16.69
CA HIS A 24 -1.56 0.13 16.01
C HIS A 24 -1.68 -1.19 15.22
N ALA A 25 -2.39 -2.19 15.75
CA ALA A 25 -2.60 -3.46 15.04
C ALA A 25 -3.39 -3.27 13.74
N GLN A 26 -4.47 -2.49 13.79
CA GLN A 26 -5.26 -2.16 12.60
C GLN A 26 -4.44 -1.39 11.56
N LEU A 27 -3.54 -0.49 11.99
CA LEU A 27 -2.62 0.19 11.07
C LEU A 27 -1.72 -0.81 10.35
N LEU A 28 -1.12 -1.76 11.09
CA LEU A 28 -0.25 -2.77 10.50
C LEU A 28 -1.00 -3.69 9.53
N ASP A 29 -2.25 -4.05 9.84
CA ASP A 29 -3.10 -4.84 8.94
C ASP A 29 -3.39 -4.08 7.64
N MET A 30 -3.72 -2.79 7.73
CA MET A 30 -3.92 -1.94 6.55
C MET A 30 -2.65 -1.83 5.70
N ILE A 31 -1.47 -1.70 6.33
CA ILE A 31 -0.19 -1.67 5.64
C ILE A 31 0.08 -3.01 4.94
N GLY A 32 -0.19 -4.14 5.60
CA GLY A 32 -0.02 -5.47 5.00
C GLY A 32 -0.92 -5.69 3.79
N LEU A 33 -2.17 -5.24 3.85
CA LEU A 33 -3.09 -5.28 2.71
C LEU A 33 -2.60 -4.41 1.56
N ALA A 34 -2.08 -3.22 1.86
CA ALA A 34 -1.54 -2.31 0.85
C ALA A 34 -0.27 -2.86 0.19
N ASP A 35 0.69 -3.43 0.93
CA ASP A 35 1.91 -4.04 0.37
C ASP A 35 1.55 -5.14 -0.64
N LYS A 36 0.61 -6.02 -0.28
CA LYS A 36 0.13 -7.07 -1.18
C LYS A 36 -0.46 -6.47 -2.46
N GLY A 37 -1.41 -5.54 -2.34
CA GLY A 37 -2.07 -4.95 -3.50
C GLY A 37 -1.09 -4.16 -4.38
N ILE A 38 -0.12 -3.46 -3.80
CA ILE A 38 0.89 -2.71 -4.55
C ILE A 38 1.80 -3.63 -5.35
N ARG A 39 2.18 -4.80 -4.82
CA ARG A 39 2.93 -5.81 -5.57
C ARG A 39 2.17 -6.29 -6.80
N GLU A 40 0.88 -6.59 -6.63
CA GLU A 40 -0.01 -6.98 -7.75
C GLU A 40 -0.10 -5.85 -8.80
N LEU A 41 -0.17 -4.58 -8.37
CA LEU A 41 -0.15 -3.44 -9.28
C LEU A 41 1.16 -3.33 -10.07
N PHE A 42 2.33 -3.56 -9.44
CA PHE A 42 3.62 -3.55 -10.15
C PHE A 42 3.71 -4.66 -11.21
N GLU A 43 3.18 -5.85 -10.92
CA GLU A 43 3.11 -6.94 -11.90
C GLU A 43 2.27 -6.54 -13.11
N LEU A 44 1.10 -5.95 -12.89
CA LEU A 44 0.21 -5.48 -13.96
C LEU A 44 0.83 -4.33 -14.78
N GLN A 45 1.46 -3.36 -14.11
CA GLN A 45 2.17 -2.26 -14.78
C GLN A 45 3.31 -2.79 -15.66
N THR A 46 4.09 -3.75 -15.14
CA THR A 46 5.18 -4.38 -15.89
C THR A 46 4.65 -5.13 -17.11
N ALA A 47 3.54 -5.86 -16.96
CA ALA A 47 2.90 -6.56 -18.07
C ALA A 47 2.41 -5.58 -19.15
N ALA A 48 1.83 -4.45 -18.74
CA ALA A 48 1.32 -3.43 -19.65
C ALA A 48 2.43 -2.73 -20.46
N LEU A 49 3.62 -2.53 -19.87
CA LEU A 49 4.77 -1.90 -20.56
C LEU A 49 5.53 -2.85 -21.50
N ARG A 50 5.30 -4.16 -21.39
CA ARG A 50 5.92 -5.19 -22.24
C ARG A 50 5.07 -5.56 -23.47
N GLY A 51 3.86 -5.02 -23.58
CA GLY A 51 2.99 -5.12 -24.77
C GLY A 51 3.19 -3.97 -25.75
#